data_AF-A0A7S1X1B0-F1
#
_entry.id   AF-A0A7S1X1B0-F1
#
_cell.length_a   1.000
_cell.length_b   1.000
_cell.length_c   1.000
_cell.angle_alpha   90.00
_cell.angle_beta   90.00
_cell.angle_gamma   90.00
#
_symmetry.space_group_name_H-M   'P 1'
#
loop_
_entity.id
_entity.type
_entity.pdbx_description
1 polymer ?
#
loop_
_entity_poly.entity_id
_entity_poly.type
_entity_poly.pdbx_seq_one_letter_code
_entity_poly.pdbx_strand_id
1 'polypeptide(L)'
;RGAVAAALAEAKAADGHNHACSDSHCTDHSHHHHHHHHEGAHGKEAACTDPGCQDHGHDHSHHDHKGKDATTASKRFGIHNFVYTRRRPFHPQRLKDLVLRWLPVSSNAEAVPVAGDSPIKSVLRSKGFVWMSNSHATAFYWSHAGQHFEIRDEGDWWAAIDDEDWPADPAQQNVILGDFDMEGKFGDRRQEIVFIGVKMSEEAICKQLDSALLTDEEMQKYEENWGAKPDPKHASITALTRAA
;
A
#
# COMPACT_ATOMS: atom_id res chain seq x y z
N ARG A 1 14.16 7.88 -11.06
CA ARG A 1 12.96 7.95 -11.91
C ARG A 1 12.24 6.60 -11.89
N GLY A 2 11.77 6.17 -10.72
CA GLY A 2 11.00 4.93 -10.58
C GLY A 2 10.39 4.92 -9.19
N ALA A 3 9.19 5.46 -9.02
CA ALA A 3 8.63 5.66 -7.69
C ALA A 3 7.87 4.45 -7.15
N VAL A 4 7.58 3.46 -8.00
CA VAL A 4 6.76 2.30 -7.64
C VAL A 4 7.44 1.46 -6.55
N ALA A 5 8.77 1.38 -6.54
CA ALA A 5 9.52 0.64 -5.51
C ALA A 5 9.78 1.44 -4.23
N ALA A 6 9.99 2.76 -4.34
CA ALA A 6 10.34 3.60 -3.19
C ALA A 6 9.14 3.76 -2.22
N ALA A 7 7.93 3.97 -2.73
CA ALA A 7 6.75 4.16 -1.88
C ALA A 7 6.26 2.85 -1.22
N LEU A 8 6.45 1.69 -1.87
CA LEU A 8 6.11 0.38 -1.27
C LEU A 8 7.10 -0.03 -0.18
N ALA A 9 8.38 0.32 -0.34
CA ALA A 9 9.41 0.09 0.69
C ALA A 9 9.16 0.93 1.95
N GLU A 10 8.76 2.20 1.80
CA GLU A 10 8.41 3.07 2.94
C GLU A 10 7.17 2.60 3.70
N ALA A 11 6.18 2.02 3.01
CA ALA A 11 4.99 1.48 3.67
C ALA A 11 5.28 0.20 4.48
N LYS A 12 6.28 -0.60 4.09
CA LYS A 12 6.74 -1.77 4.87
C LYS A 12 7.74 -1.40 5.98
N ALA A 13 8.49 -0.31 5.82
CA ALA A 13 9.43 0.18 6.84
C ALA A 13 8.77 0.95 7.99
N ALA A 14 7.56 1.48 7.78
CA ALA A 14 6.84 2.26 8.79
C ALA A 14 6.29 1.44 9.98
N ASP A 15 6.45 0.11 9.98
CA ASP A 15 5.95 -0.77 11.05
C ASP A 15 7.03 -1.18 12.07
N GLY A 16 8.09 -0.38 12.23
CA GLY A 16 9.15 -0.74 13.18
C GLY A 16 10.11 0.37 13.55
N HIS A 17 9.65 1.53 13.99
CA HIS A 17 10.52 2.52 14.65
C HIS A 17 9.99 2.87 16.04
N ASN A 18 10.42 2.07 17.02
CA ASN A 18 10.27 2.40 18.44
C ASN A 18 11.36 3.43 18.77
N HIS A 19 11.08 4.72 18.58
CA HIS A 19 12.01 5.78 18.95
C HIS A 19 12.07 5.91 20.47
N ALA A 20 13.19 5.48 21.06
CA ALA A 20 13.55 5.87 22.41
C ALA A 20 13.83 7.38 22.43
N CYS A 21 13.00 8.13 23.15
CA CYS A 21 13.21 9.55 23.42
C CYS A 21 14.37 9.71 24.42
N SER A 22 15.42 10.46 24.05
CA SER A 22 16.61 10.70 24.88
C SER A 22 16.60 12.07 25.54
N ASP A 23 15.42 12.62 25.85
CA ASP A 23 15.29 13.98 26.37
C ASP A 23 15.13 14.00 27.90
N SER A 24 15.98 14.77 28.58
CA SER A 24 16.14 14.77 30.04
C SER A 24 15.05 15.51 30.81
N HIS A 25 13.96 15.93 30.14
CA HIS A 25 12.86 16.71 30.74
C HIS A 25 11.45 16.28 30.29
N CYS A 26 11.26 15.02 29.88
CA CYS A 26 9.91 14.50 29.65
C CYS A 26 9.19 14.26 30.99
N THR A 27 8.38 15.24 31.42
CA THR A 27 7.44 15.09 32.54
C THR A 27 6.06 14.74 31.99
N ASP A 28 5.82 13.46 31.70
CA ASP A 28 4.45 12.95 31.58
C ASP A 28 4.25 11.75 32.50
N HIS A 29 3.19 11.85 33.30
CA HIS A 29 2.85 10.94 34.37
C HIS A 29 1.77 9.99 33.90
N SER A 30 2.14 8.79 33.45
CA SER A 30 1.27 7.61 33.46
C SER A 30 2.07 6.39 33.03
N HIS A 31 2.66 5.68 33.99
CA HIS A 31 2.62 4.21 34.08
C HIS A 31 3.42 3.80 35.33
N HIS A 32 2.68 3.53 36.41
CA HIS A 32 3.24 2.95 37.63
C HIS A 32 3.61 1.48 37.38
N HIS A 33 4.88 1.14 37.56
CA HIS A 33 5.32 -0.16 38.06
C HIS A 33 6.38 0.04 39.14
N HIS A 34 5.90 0.13 40.38
CA HIS A 34 6.62 -0.21 41.60
C HIS A 34 6.36 -1.72 41.78
N HIS A 35 7.29 -2.64 42.05
CA HIS A 35 8.57 -2.74 42.75
C HIS A 35 9.18 -4.11 42.31
N HIS A 36 10.40 -4.58 42.59
CA HIS A 36 11.54 -4.19 43.43
C HIS A 36 12.75 -4.90 42.80
N HIS A 37 13.90 -4.24 42.79
CA HIS A 37 15.20 -4.80 42.43
C HIS A 37 15.57 -6.02 43.28
N HIS A 38 16.13 -7.05 42.64
CA HIS A 38 17.32 -7.70 43.16
C HIS A 38 18.43 -7.52 42.14
N GLU A 39 19.43 -6.71 42.51
CA GLU A 39 20.71 -6.68 41.81
C GLU A 39 21.39 -8.04 41.97
N GLY A 40 21.82 -8.61 40.84
CA GLY A 40 22.54 -9.87 40.81
C GLY A 40 23.15 -10.07 39.44
N ALA A 41 24.32 -9.48 39.24
CA ALA A 41 25.12 -9.66 38.03
C ALA A 41 25.50 -11.14 37.86
N HIS A 42 25.00 -11.82 36.84
CA HIS A 42 25.60 -13.06 36.35
C HIS A 42 25.55 -13.13 34.82
N GLY A 43 26.71 -12.87 34.22
CA GLY A 43 26.99 -13.31 32.87
C GLY A 43 27.19 -14.82 32.81
N LYS A 44 26.93 -15.36 31.61
CA LYS A 44 27.35 -16.65 31.03
C LYS A 44 27.13 -17.91 31.87
N GLU A 45 26.28 -18.78 31.31
CA GLU A 45 26.41 -20.25 31.32
C GLU A 45 26.94 -20.87 32.62
N ALA A 46 26.05 -21.07 33.59
CA ALA A 46 26.25 -22.03 34.65
C ALA A 46 24.92 -22.74 34.91
N ALA A 47 24.89 -24.05 34.66
CA ALA A 47 23.81 -24.90 35.12
C ALA A 47 23.72 -24.80 36.65
N CYS A 48 22.55 -24.48 37.18
CA CYS A 48 22.28 -24.44 38.61
C CYS A 48 22.59 -25.82 39.23
N THR A 49 23.55 -25.89 40.16
CA THR A 49 23.93 -27.13 40.87
C THR A 49 23.33 -27.24 42.27
N ASP A 50 22.21 -26.56 42.53
CA ASP A 50 21.55 -26.60 43.85
C ASP A 50 20.70 -27.89 43.99
N PRO A 51 20.99 -28.77 44.97
CA PRO A 51 20.24 -30.01 45.21
C PRO A 51 18.79 -29.79 45.69
N GLY A 52 18.39 -28.54 45.97
CA GLY A 52 17.06 -28.17 46.45
C GLY A 52 16.20 -27.38 45.45
N CYS A 53 16.63 -27.18 44.21
CA CYS A 53 15.87 -26.41 43.22
C CYS A 53 14.63 -27.20 42.74
N GLN A 54 13.44 -26.83 43.23
CA GLN A 54 12.14 -27.37 42.78
C GLN A 54 11.53 -26.54 41.63
N ASP A 55 12.36 -25.85 40.84
CA ASP A 55 11.85 -25.07 39.71
C ASP A 55 11.51 -25.99 38.54
N HIS A 56 10.25 -26.39 38.50
CA HIS A 56 9.69 -27.16 37.40
C HIS A 56 9.61 -26.26 36.17
N GLY A 57 10.56 -26.52 35.25
CA GLY A 57 10.71 -25.89 33.93
C GLY A 57 9.44 -25.26 33.40
N HIS A 58 9.46 -23.94 33.31
CA HIS A 58 8.42 -23.19 32.64
C HIS A 58 8.63 -23.28 31.12
N ASP A 59 7.80 -24.09 30.49
CA ASP A 59 7.63 -24.15 29.03
C ASP A 59 7.19 -22.76 28.54
N HIS A 60 8.09 -22.07 27.85
CA HIS A 60 7.74 -20.85 27.13
C HIS A 60 7.13 -21.26 25.79
N SER A 61 5.83 -21.54 25.83
CA SER A 61 4.98 -21.54 24.65
C SER A 61 5.10 -20.19 23.95
N HIS A 62 5.90 -20.13 22.89
CA HIS A 62 5.87 -19.02 21.95
C HIS A 62 4.47 -19.00 21.33
N HIS A 63 3.65 -18.04 21.72
CA HIS A 63 2.38 -17.81 21.05
C HIS A 63 2.67 -17.47 19.59
N ASP A 64 2.35 -18.44 18.75
CA ASP A 64 2.36 -18.34 17.30
C ASP A 64 1.42 -17.19 16.90
N HIS A 65 1.98 -16.06 16.46
CA HIS A 65 1.22 -14.91 15.96
C HIS A 65 0.67 -15.23 14.55
N LYS A 66 -0.17 -16.26 14.45
CA LYS A 66 -1.07 -16.49 13.32
C LYS A 66 -2.50 -16.09 13.69
N GLY A 67 -2.65 -14.88 14.23
CA GLY A 67 -3.93 -14.21 14.38
C GLY A 67 -4.01 -13.08 13.36
N LYS A 68 -5.07 -13.02 12.56
CA LYS A 68 -5.48 -11.79 11.86
C LYS A 68 -5.91 -10.77 12.93
N ASP A 69 -4.95 -10.22 13.66
CA ASP A 69 -5.25 -9.40 14.82
C ASP A 69 -5.77 -8.04 14.36
N ALA A 70 -7.05 -7.80 14.64
CA ALA A 70 -7.68 -6.51 14.43
C ALA A 70 -6.86 -5.43 15.14
N THR A 71 -6.48 -4.39 14.39
CA THR A 71 -5.66 -3.29 14.91
C THR A 71 -6.36 -2.61 16.09
N THR A 72 -5.60 -1.97 16.98
CA THR A 72 -6.16 -1.17 18.10
C THR A 72 -7.19 -0.15 17.61
N ALA A 73 -6.96 0.43 16.42
CA ALA A 73 -7.89 1.34 15.77
C ALA A 73 -9.18 0.62 15.30
N SER A 74 -9.07 -0.59 14.78
CA SER A 74 -10.23 -1.41 14.40
C SER A 74 -11.10 -1.78 15.61
N LYS A 75 -10.49 -2.23 16.70
CA LYS A 75 -11.19 -2.61 17.94
C LYS A 75 -11.86 -1.42 18.63
N ARG A 76 -11.22 -0.23 18.62
CA ARG A 76 -11.69 0.95 19.36
C ARG A 76 -12.61 1.86 18.56
N PHE A 77 -12.38 1.99 17.25
CA PHE A 77 -13.07 2.97 16.41
C PHE A 77 -13.80 2.35 15.21
N GLY A 78 -13.72 1.03 15.01
CA GLY A 78 -14.32 0.36 13.85
C GLY A 78 -13.68 0.78 12.52
N ILE A 79 -12.41 1.20 12.56
CA ILE A 79 -11.65 1.57 11.37
C ILE A 79 -11.13 0.30 10.72
N HIS A 80 -11.46 0.12 9.45
CA HIS A 80 -11.00 -0.98 8.63
C HIS A 80 -10.27 -0.44 7.41
N ASN A 81 -9.48 -1.30 6.79
CA ASN A 81 -8.81 -1.02 5.53
C ASN A 81 -8.99 -2.18 4.55
N PHE A 82 -8.96 -1.86 3.27
CA PHE A 82 -8.87 -2.85 2.20
C PHE A 82 -8.09 -2.25 1.02
N VAL A 83 -7.62 -3.11 0.12
CA VAL A 83 -6.86 -2.70 -1.06
C VAL A 83 -7.71 -2.97 -2.30
N TYR A 84 -8.01 -1.91 -3.05
CA TYR A 84 -8.59 -2.04 -4.38
C TYR A 84 -7.48 -2.32 -5.39
N THR A 85 -7.53 -3.49 -6.03
CA THR A 85 -6.57 -3.89 -7.06
C THR A 85 -7.26 -4.26 -8.36
N ARG A 86 -6.78 -3.72 -9.49
CA ARG A 86 -7.25 -4.06 -10.84
C ARG A 86 -6.12 -3.92 -11.85
N ARG A 87 -6.06 -4.83 -12.84
CA ARG A 87 -5.12 -4.76 -13.97
C ARG A 87 -5.78 -4.12 -15.20
N ARG A 88 -6.35 -2.93 -15.01
CA ARG A 88 -7.01 -2.15 -16.08
C ARG A 88 -6.91 -0.65 -15.79
N PRO A 89 -6.64 0.23 -16.78
CA PRO A 89 -6.54 1.67 -16.55
C PRO A 89 -7.92 2.31 -16.33
N PHE A 90 -7.94 3.44 -15.63
CA PHE A 90 -9.11 4.30 -15.54
C PHE A 90 -9.26 5.17 -16.78
N HIS A 91 -10.51 5.43 -17.17
CA HIS A 91 -10.86 6.49 -18.10
C HIS A 91 -10.80 7.86 -17.39
N PRO A 92 -9.98 8.83 -17.85
CA PRO A 92 -9.74 10.08 -17.13
C PRO A 92 -11.01 10.87 -16.80
N GLN A 93 -11.91 10.99 -17.78
CA GLN A 93 -13.17 11.71 -17.57
C GLN A 93 -14.09 11.01 -16.57
N ARG A 94 -14.27 9.68 -16.65
CA ARG A 94 -15.11 8.93 -15.71
C ARG A 94 -14.56 8.97 -14.29
N LEU A 95 -13.23 8.91 -14.13
CA LEU A 95 -12.59 9.07 -12.83
C LEU A 95 -12.81 10.48 -12.27
N LYS A 96 -12.61 11.52 -13.09
CA LYS A 96 -12.87 12.91 -12.70
C LYS A 96 -14.32 13.10 -12.26
N ASP A 97 -15.29 12.61 -13.02
CA ASP A 97 -16.71 12.72 -12.70
C ASP A 97 -17.10 11.95 -11.43
N LEU A 98 -16.43 10.81 -11.17
CA LEU A 98 -16.58 10.06 -9.92
C LEU A 98 -16.04 10.86 -8.73
N VAL A 99 -14.84 11.41 -8.84
CA VAL A 99 -14.21 12.21 -7.77
C VAL A 99 -15.01 13.48 -7.48
N LEU A 100 -15.47 14.21 -8.50
CA LEU A 100 -16.29 15.41 -8.32
C LEU A 100 -17.67 15.12 -7.71
N ARG A 101 -18.25 13.93 -7.97
CA ARG A 101 -19.47 13.45 -7.28
C ARG A 101 -19.24 13.21 -5.79
N TRP A 102 -18.03 12.78 -5.43
CA TRP A 102 -17.67 12.41 -4.07
C TRP A 102 -17.26 13.63 -3.24
N LEU A 103 -16.44 14.51 -3.81
CA LEU A 103 -15.94 15.74 -3.18
C LEU A 103 -16.44 16.95 -3.99
N PRO A 104 -17.67 17.43 -3.70
CA PRO A 104 -18.19 18.60 -4.39
C PRO A 104 -17.30 19.80 -4.10
N VAL A 105 -16.64 20.31 -5.15
CA VAL A 105 -15.81 21.51 -5.08
C VAL A 105 -16.75 22.72 -5.05
N SER A 106 -16.76 23.45 -3.94
CA SER A 106 -17.64 24.61 -3.73
C SER A 106 -17.41 25.75 -4.74
N SER A 107 -16.25 25.79 -5.40
CA SER A 107 -15.88 26.84 -6.35
C SER A 107 -16.24 26.56 -7.81
N ASN A 108 -16.71 25.35 -8.17
CA ASN A 108 -16.94 24.99 -9.58
C ASN A 108 -18.38 24.50 -9.84
N ALA A 109 -19.34 25.43 -9.69
CA ALA A 109 -20.78 25.18 -9.70
C ALA A 109 -21.30 24.49 -10.99
N GLU A 110 -20.69 24.74 -12.16
CA GLU A 110 -21.12 24.14 -13.44
C GLU A 110 -20.86 22.64 -13.53
N ALA A 111 -19.93 22.11 -12.71
CA ALA A 111 -19.55 20.70 -12.73
C ALA A 111 -19.97 19.94 -11.46
N VAL A 112 -20.73 20.57 -10.53
CA VAL A 112 -21.20 19.91 -9.32
C VAL A 112 -22.29 18.92 -9.70
N PRO A 113 -22.02 17.61 -9.67
CA PRO A 113 -23.07 16.63 -9.90
C PRO A 113 -24.04 16.70 -8.71
N VAL A 114 -25.31 16.31 -8.92
CA VAL A 114 -26.28 16.15 -7.82
C VAL A 114 -25.60 15.36 -6.70
N ALA A 115 -25.56 15.90 -5.48
CA ALA A 115 -24.92 15.28 -4.32
C ALA A 115 -25.47 13.87 -4.11
N GLY A 116 -24.81 12.89 -4.70
CA GLY A 116 -25.22 11.49 -4.66
C GLY A 116 -24.75 10.85 -3.38
N ASP A 117 -25.43 9.77 -2.97
CA ASP A 117 -24.92 8.92 -1.93
C ASP A 117 -23.76 8.07 -2.48
N SER A 118 -22.54 8.59 -2.34
CA SER A 118 -21.32 7.90 -2.76
C SER A 118 -20.85 6.97 -1.63
N PRO A 119 -20.62 5.67 -1.88
CA PRO A 119 -20.13 4.74 -0.85
C PRO A 119 -18.77 5.17 -0.27
N ILE A 120 -18.00 5.94 -1.04
CA ILE A 120 -16.69 6.47 -0.63
C ILE A 120 -16.82 7.57 0.46
N LYS A 121 -18.01 8.10 0.77
CA LYS A 121 -18.20 9.01 1.93
C LYS A 121 -17.77 8.42 3.28
N SER A 122 -17.80 7.09 3.39
CA SER A 122 -17.35 6.34 4.57
C SER A 122 -15.82 6.22 4.69
N VAL A 123 -15.10 6.60 3.64
CA VAL A 123 -13.62 6.60 3.57
C VAL A 123 -13.09 7.85 4.26
N LEU A 124 -12.18 7.64 5.21
CA LEU A 124 -11.47 8.72 5.89
C LEU A 124 -10.24 9.16 5.12
N ARG A 125 -9.49 8.18 4.58
CA ARG A 125 -8.29 8.40 3.78
C ARG A 125 -8.09 7.28 2.78
N SER A 126 -7.39 7.58 1.70
CA SER A 126 -6.94 6.58 0.74
C SER A 126 -5.65 7.00 0.07
N LYS A 127 -4.79 6.03 -0.24
CA LYS A 127 -3.53 6.28 -0.94
C LYS A 127 -3.14 5.11 -1.84
N GLY A 128 -2.41 5.39 -2.90
CA GLY A 128 -1.82 4.35 -3.72
C GLY A 128 -1.56 4.77 -5.16
N PHE A 129 -1.35 3.79 -6.03
CA PHE A 129 -1.01 4.00 -7.42
C PHE A 129 -2.21 3.84 -8.34
N VAL A 130 -2.24 4.68 -9.37
CA VAL A 130 -3.31 4.76 -10.34
C VAL A 130 -2.75 4.70 -11.75
N TRP A 131 -3.31 3.80 -12.54
CA TRP A 131 -3.02 3.67 -13.95
C TRP A 131 -4.10 4.39 -14.77
N MET A 132 -3.70 5.36 -15.60
CA MET A 132 -4.61 6.20 -16.39
C MET A 132 -4.50 5.89 -17.88
N SER A 133 -5.62 5.86 -18.61
CA SER A 133 -5.60 5.48 -20.03
C SER A 133 -4.97 6.54 -20.96
N ASN A 134 -4.81 7.78 -20.50
CA ASN A 134 -4.19 8.87 -21.26
C ASN A 134 -2.67 8.98 -21.06
N SER A 135 -2.06 8.18 -20.17
CA SER A 135 -0.61 8.05 -20.06
C SER A 135 -0.21 6.60 -19.86
N HIS A 136 0.55 6.04 -20.81
CA HIS A 136 1.00 4.65 -20.75
C HIS A 136 2.23 4.47 -19.88
N ALA A 137 3.14 5.45 -19.85
CA ALA A 137 4.39 5.37 -19.10
C ALA A 137 4.22 5.77 -17.63
N THR A 138 3.39 6.77 -17.34
CA THR A 138 3.33 7.40 -16.01
C THR A 138 2.52 6.58 -15.00
N ALA A 139 3.10 6.37 -13.83
CA ALA A 139 2.45 5.93 -12.61
C ALA A 139 1.96 7.17 -11.83
N PHE A 140 0.65 7.32 -11.66
CA PHE A 140 0.10 8.40 -10.86
C PHE A 140 -0.08 7.97 -9.42
N TYR A 141 0.18 8.88 -8.47
CA TYR A 141 -0.10 8.67 -7.06
C TYR A 141 -1.40 9.35 -6.65
N TRP A 142 -2.33 8.55 -6.14
CA TRP A 142 -3.60 8.96 -5.54
C TRP A 142 -3.40 9.23 -4.06
N SER A 143 -3.79 10.42 -3.61
CA SER A 143 -3.77 10.80 -2.21
C SER A 143 -5.07 11.48 -1.83
N HIS A 144 -5.73 10.96 -0.80
CA HIS A 144 -6.96 11.54 -0.28
C HIS A 144 -7.01 11.45 1.24
N ALA A 145 -7.43 12.55 1.87
CA ALA A 145 -7.73 12.65 3.29
C ALA A 145 -8.81 13.70 3.54
N GLY A 146 -9.93 13.28 4.13
CA GLY A 146 -11.06 14.17 4.44
C GLY A 146 -11.67 14.79 3.17
N GLN A 147 -11.47 16.10 2.97
CA GLN A 147 -11.94 16.80 1.76
C GLN A 147 -10.82 17.12 0.77
N HIS A 148 -9.58 16.73 1.09
CA HIS A 148 -8.44 16.96 0.21
C HIS A 148 -8.22 15.74 -0.65
N PHE A 149 -8.12 15.97 -1.95
CA PHE A 149 -7.89 14.95 -2.95
C PHE A 149 -6.89 15.46 -3.97
N GLU A 150 -5.93 14.60 -4.29
CA GLU A 150 -4.87 14.91 -5.24
C GLU A 150 -4.49 13.66 -6.03
N ILE A 151 -4.23 13.85 -7.33
CA ILE A 151 -3.52 12.89 -8.16
C ILE A 151 -2.26 13.58 -8.67
N ARG A 152 -1.08 13.01 -8.39
CA ARG A 152 0.21 13.53 -8.85
C ARG A 152 0.91 12.53 -9.75
N ASP A 153 1.74 13.05 -10.64
CA ASP A 153 2.74 12.26 -11.35
C ASP A 153 3.79 11.80 -10.34
N GLU A 154 3.99 10.48 -10.25
CA GLU A 154 4.98 9.85 -9.38
C GLU A 154 5.96 9.04 -10.24
N GLY A 155 6.37 9.56 -11.39
CA GLY A 155 7.31 8.92 -12.31
C GLY A 155 6.68 7.83 -13.16
N ASP A 156 7.54 7.02 -13.77
CA ASP A 156 7.12 6.00 -14.73
C ASP A 156 7.00 4.61 -14.11
N TRP A 157 6.13 3.78 -14.67
CA TRP A 157 6.05 2.35 -14.42
C TRP A 157 7.36 1.68 -14.81
N TRP A 158 7.79 0.66 -14.06
CA TRP A 158 9.05 -0.03 -14.34
C TRP A 158 9.06 -0.67 -15.73
N ALA A 159 7.90 -1.11 -16.21
CA ALA A 159 7.76 -1.63 -17.56
C ALA A 159 8.06 -0.59 -18.66
N ALA A 160 7.98 0.71 -18.37
CA ALA A 160 8.23 1.79 -19.33
C ALA A 160 9.65 2.39 -19.24
N ILE A 161 10.44 1.98 -18.26
CA ILE A 161 11.80 2.50 -18.02
C ILE A 161 12.78 1.69 -18.89
N ASP A 162 13.82 2.31 -19.45
CA ASP A 162 14.85 1.58 -20.20
C ASP A 162 15.77 0.75 -19.27
N ASP A 163 16.38 -0.32 -19.78
CA ASP A 163 17.24 -1.23 -19.01
C ASP A 163 18.42 -0.50 -18.34
N GLU A 164 18.93 0.59 -18.95
CA GLU A 164 20.03 1.39 -18.43
C GLU A 164 19.66 2.14 -17.14
N ASP A 165 18.38 2.46 -16.96
CA ASP A 165 17.84 3.18 -15.80
C ASP A 165 17.24 2.24 -14.74
N TRP A 166 17.26 0.92 -14.99
CA TRP A 166 16.87 -0.09 -14.00
C TRP A 166 17.93 -0.24 -12.89
N PRO A 167 17.52 -0.61 -11.66
CA PRO A 167 18.46 -0.80 -10.58
C PRO A 167 19.44 -1.94 -10.88
N ALA A 168 20.73 -1.73 -10.59
CA ALA A 168 21.76 -2.76 -10.79
C ALA A 168 21.72 -3.86 -9.72
N ASP A 169 21.16 -3.58 -8.54
CA ASP A 169 21.08 -4.54 -7.43
C ASP A 169 19.99 -5.61 -7.69
N PRO A 170 20.36 -6.91 -7.76
CA PRO A 170 19.39 -7.99 -7.93
C PRO A 170 18.30 -8.04 -6.86
N ALA A 171 18.59 -7.63 -5.63
CA ALA A 171 17.57 -7.62 -4.58
C ALA A 171 16.46 -6.60 -4.88
N GLN A 172 16.83 -5.41 -5.36
CA GLN A 172 15.87 -4.39 -5.80
C GLN A 172 15.10 -4.83 -7.04
N GLN A 173 15.78 -5.46 -8.01
CA GLN A 173 15.12 -6.01 -9.20
C GLN A 173 14.07 -7.07 -8.82
N ASN A 174 14.38 -7.96 -7.86
CA ASN A 174 13.43 -8.98 -7.41
C ASN A 174 12.19 -8.37 -6.74
N VAL A 175 12.33 -7.26 -6.01
CA VAL A 175 11.18 -6.53 -5.45
C VAL A 175 10.31 -5.96 -6.57
N ILE A 176 10.93 -5.34 -7.58
CA ILE A 176 10.23 -4.78 -8.74
C ILE A 176 9.47 -5.89 -9.47
N LEU A 177 10.15 -6.99 -9.79
CA LEU A 177 9.58 -8.13 -10.51
C LEU A 177 8.44 -8.81 -9.73
N GLY A 178 8.43 -8.72 -8.40
CA GLY A 178 7.32 -9.20 -7.59
C GLY A 178 5.98 -8.49 -7.86
N ASP A 179 6.03 -7.26 -8.38
CA ASP A 179 4.85 -6.46 -8.72
C ASP A 179 4.42 -6.63 -10.20
N PHE A 180 5.26 -7.27 -11.03
CA PHE A 180 4.97 -7.50 -12.44
C PHE A 180 3.90 -8.58 -12.62
N ASP A 181 2.95 -8.31 -13.51
CA ASP A 181 2.12 -9.34 -14.09
C ASP A 181 2.88 -10.01 -15.24
N MET A 182 3.46 -11.17 -14.97
CA MET A 182 4.30 -11.91 -15.91
C MET A 182 3.50 -12.57 -17.04
N GLU A 183 2.18 -12.75 -16.85
CA GLU A 183 1.27 -13.28 -17.87
C GLU A 183 0.64 -12.14 -18.68
N GLY A 184 0.54 -10.95 -18.09
CA GLY A 184 -0.02 -9.75 -18.69
C GLY A 184 0.91 -9.03 -19.67
N LYS A 185 0.32 -8.16 -20.50
CA LYS A 185 1.05 -7.38 -21.53
C LYS A 185 1.66 -6.08 -21.00
N PHE A 186 1.30 -5.67 -19.78
CA PHE A 186 1.50 -4.31 -19.28
C PHE A 186 2.45 -4.21 -18.08
N GLY A 187 3.10 -5.32 -17.71
CA GLY A 187 4.10 -5.37 -16.64
C GLY A 187 3.53 -5.03 -15.26
N ASP A 188 4.12 -4.05 -14.59
CA ASP A 188 3.76 -3.64 -13.22
C ASP A 188 2.54 -2.72 -13.11
N ARG A 189 2.00 -2.27 -14.25
CA ARG A 189 0.83 -1.36 -14.30
C ARG A 189 -0.39 -1.95 -13.62
N ARG A 190 -0.98 -1.19 -12.70
CA ARG A 190 -2.17 -1.59 -11.94
C ARG A 190 -2.87 -0.40 -11.29
N GLN A 191 -4.13 -0.63 -10.93
CA GLN A 191 -4.75 0.09 -9.82
C GLN A 191 -4.33 -0.60 -8.53
N GLU A 192 -3.85 0.17 -7.57
CA GLU A 192 -3.55 -0.31 -6.23
C GLU A 192 -3.81 0.82 -5.24
N ILE A 193 -4.99 0.85 -4.65
CA ILE A 193 -5.42 1.93 -3.77
C ILE A 193 -5.86 1.34 -2.44
N VAL A 194 -5.20 1.74 -1.37
CA VAL A 194 -5.61 1.40 0.00
C VAL A 194 -6.69 2.37 0.44
N PHE A 195 -7.83 1.86 0.87
CA PHE A 195 -8.91 2.64 1.48
C PHE A 195 -8.94 2.38 2.98
N ILE A 196 -9.12 3.43 3.78
CA ILE A 196 -9.23 3.36 5.24
C ILE A 196 -10.43 4.18 5.67
N GLY A 197 -11.32 3.58 6.46
CA GLY A 197 -12.56 4.24 6.88
C GLY A 197 -13.38 3.40 7.85
N VAL A 198 -14.57 3.91 8.17
CA VAL A 198 -15.48 3.32 9.16
C VAL A 198 -16.78 2.94 8.47
N LYS A 199 -17.26 1.71 8.69
CA LYS A 199 -18.48 1.17 8.03
C LYS A 199 -18.42 1.29 6.50
N MET A 200 -17.25 1.10 5.92
CA MET A 200 -17.09 1.07 4.46
C MET A 200 -17.76 -0.17 3.88
N SER A 201 -18.43 0.00 2.73
CA SER A 201 -18.82 -1.12 1.88
C SER A 201 -17.77 -1.28 0.80
N GLU A 202 -16.88 -2.25 0.99
CA GLU A 202 -15.84 -2.59 0.01
C GLU A 202 -16.44 -2.88 -1.37
N GLU A 203 -17.49 -3.71 -1.43
CA GLU A 203 -18.19 -4.06 -2.68
C GLU A 203 -18.71 -2.81 -3.41
N ALA A 204 -19.35 -1.89 -2.69
CA ALA A 204 -19.90 -0.68 -3.29
C ALA A 204 -18.80 0.28 -3.79
N ILE A 205 -17.71 0.41 -3.04
CA ILE A 205 -16.55 1.22 -3.44
C ILE A 205 -15.89 0.61 -4.67
N CYS A 206 -15.63 -0.70 -4.66
CA CYS A 206 -15.09 -1.43 -5.81
C CYS A 206 -15.97 -1.23 -7.04
N LYS A 207 -17.28 -1.46 -6.93
CA LYS A 207 -18.22 -1.29 -8.05
C LYS A 207 -18.21 0.13 -8.61
N GLN A 208 -18.10 1.14 -7.75
CA GLN A 208 -18.03 2.53 -8.18
C GLN A 208 -16.73 2.82 -8.94
N LEU A 209 -15.58 2.36 -8.42
CA LEU A 209 -14.29 2.50 -9.11
C LEU A 209 -14.26 1.70 -10.42
N ASP A 210 -14.78 0.47 -10.43
CA ASP A 210 -14.89 -0.38 -11.61
C ASP A 210 -15.67 0.31 -12.74
N SER A 211 -16.67 1.13 -12.39
CA SER A 211 -17.41 1.95 -13.38
C SER A 211 -16.57 3.02 -14.10
N ALA A 212 -15.38 3.34 -13.57
CA ALA A 212 -14.43 4.25 -14.20
C ALA A 212 -13.32 3.53 -15.00
N LEU A 213 -13.21 2.20 -14.94
CA LEU A 213 -12.23 1.43 -15.71
C LEU A 213 -12.61 1.34 -17.18
N LEU A 214 -11.62 1.24 -18.07
CA LEU A 214 -11.88 1.03 -19.50
C LEU A 214 -12.82 -0.15 -19.76
N THR A 215 -13.72 0.00 -20.74
CA THR A 215 -14.47 -1.14 -21.28
C THR A 215 -13.55 -2.03 -22.11
N ASP A 216 -14.03 -3.21 -22.50
CA ASP A 216 -13.22 -4.13 -23.32
C ASP A 216 -12.91 -3.52 -24.70
N GLU A 217 -13.83 -2.75 -25.29
CA GLU A 217 -13.61 -2.05 -26.55
C GLU A 217 -12.61 -0.89 -26.40
N GLU A 218 -12.67 -0.16 -25.28
CA GLU A 218 -11.70 0.90 -24.99
C GLU A 218 -10.31 0.33 -24.70
N MET A 219 -10.23 -0.85 -24.06
CA MET A 219 -8.99 -1.58 -23.84
C MET A 219 -8.33 -2.01 -25.16
N GLN A 220 -9.12 -2.49 -26.12
CA GLN A 220 -8.59 -2.83 -27.45
C GLN A 220 -7.97 -1.60 -28.13
N LYS A 221 -8.65 -0.45 -28.12
CA LYS A 221 -8.11 0.81 -28.67
C LYS A 221 -6.87 1.27 -27.92
N TYR A 222 -6.85 1.09 -26.59
CA TYR A 222 -5.68 1.39 -25.78
C TYR A 222 -4.47 0.53 -26.18
N GLU A 223 -4.70 -0.77 -26.39
CA GLU A 223 -3.68 -1.71 -26.89
C GLU A 223 -3.21 -1.38 -28.30
N GLU A 224 -4.09 -0.95 -29.20
CA GLU A 224 -3.70 -0.54 -30.55
C GLU A 224 -2.81 0.71 -30.53
N ASN A 225 -3.17 1.70 -29.72
CA ASN A 225 -2.44 2.97 -29.62
C ASN A 225 -1.05 2.79 -29.01
N TRP A 226 -0.94 2.04 -27.91
CA TRP A 226 0.30 1.91 -27.15
C TRP A 226 1.08 0.65 -27.48
N GLY A 227 0.42 -0.43 -27.90
CA GLY A 227 1.09 -1.63 -28.41
C GLY A 227 1.84 -1.38 -29.72
N ALA A 228 1.49 -0.33 -30.48
CA ALA A 228 2.28 0.13 -31.63
C ALA A 228 3.64 0.73 -31.24
N LYS A 229 3.82 1.14 -29.98
CA LYS A 229 5.07 1.62 -29.40
C LYS A 229 5.41 0.75 -28.19
N PRO A 230 5.91 -0.48 -28.42
CA PRO A 230 6.14 -1.41 -27.33
C PRO A 230 7.14 -0.83 -26.34
N ASP A 231 6.90 -1.14 -25.07
CA ASP A 231 7.81 -0.88 -23.98
C ASP A 231 9.20 -1.51 -24.23
N PRO A 232 10.25 -0.98 -23.58
CA PRO A 232 11.58 -1.57 -23.60
C PRO A 232 11.56 -3.04 -23.17
N LYS A 233 12.44 -3.85 -23.78
CA LYS A 233 12.54 -5.27 -23.41
C LYS A 233 13.56 -5.45 -22.30
N HIS A 234 13.08 -5.79 -21.11
CA HIS A 234 13.95 -6.11 -19.99
C HIS A 234 14.52 -7.52 -20.08
N ALA A 235 15.84 -7.64 -19.97
CA ALA A 235 16.52 -8.94 -19.94
C ALA A 235 16.05 -9.83 -18.78
N SER A 236 15.85 -9.25 -17.59
CA SER A 236 15.40 -9.95 -16.38
C SER A 236 13.99 -10.54 -16.53
N ILE A 237 13.06 -9.79 -17.14
CA ILE A 237 11.70 -10.28 -17.43
C ILE A 237 11.77 -11.40 -18.47
N THR A 238 12.52 -11.20 -19.55
CA THR A 238 12.65 -12.17 -20.65
C THR A 238 13.24 -13.50 -20.16
N ALA A 239 14.20 -13.46 -19.23
CA ALA A 239 14.80 -14.66 -18.64
C ALA A 239 13.79 -15.45 -17.80
N LEU A 240 12.94 -14.76 -17.04
CA LEU A 240 11.91 -15.39 -16.21
C LEU A 240 10.78 -15.99 -17.04
N THR A 241 10.31 -15.31 -18.09
CA THR A 241 9.26 -15.84 -18.98
C THR A 241 9.71 -17.06 -19.79
N ARG A 242 11.02 -17.22 -20.03
CA ARG A 242 11.58 -18.41 -20.73
C ARG A 242 11.82 -19.62 -19.84
N ALA A 243 11.86 -19.41 -18.51
CA ALA A 243 12.11 -20.45 -17.53
C ALA A 243 10.81 -21.09 -16.98
N ALA A 244 9.65 -20.44 -17.23
CA ALA A 244 8.31 -20.93 -16.92
C ALA A 244 7.72 -21.72 -18.10
#